data_AF-A0A2N9IBR4-F1
#
_entry.id   AF-A0A2N9IBR4-F1
#
_cell.length_a   1.000
_cell.length_b   1.000
_cell.length_c   1.000
_cell.angle_alpha   90.00
_cell.angle_beta   90.00
_cell.angle_gamma   90.00
#
_symmetry.space_group_name_H-M   'P 1'
#
loop_
_entity.id
_entity.type
_entity.pdbx_description
1 polymer ?
#
loop_
_entity_poly.entity_id
_entity_poly.type
_entity_poly.pdbx_seq_one_letter_code
_entity_poly.pdbx_strand_id
1 'polypeptide(L)'
;MTCGNLRLRTNLILAFDLAVEEYRLVPPPDFYDKNSSMDVGVLGGCLTILCHRYRHRLDVWVMKEYGVKDSWMKLFSITQPETIRSFDYVRPVAYSKSGGEVLVGKDLKKLVWYDLNKKRVRNVRILGAPDMFDLDICWGSLVSLGGNGEGNNNAKLQLNLPNVSPERNNNAKIKE
;
A
#
# COMPACT_ATOMS: atom_id res chain seq x y z
N MET A 1 -4.15 41.96 6.26
CA MET A 1 -3.95 41.01 5.13
C MET A 1 -2.79 40.10 5.48
N THR A 2 -3.04 38.88 5.98
CA THR A 2 -1.99 37.89 6.21
C THR A 2 -2.05 36.86 5.09
N CYS A 3 -0.99 36.83 4.28
CA CYS A 3 -0.80 35.86 3.21
C CYS A 3 -0.70 34.46 3.81
N GLY A 4 -1.72 33.64 3.59
CA GLY A 4 -1.74 32.24 3.99
C GLY A 4 -0.78 31.43 3.14
N ASN A 5 0.48 31.32 3.57
CA ASN A 5 1.41 30.33 3.06
C ASN A 5 1.00 28.94 3.56
N LEU A 6 -0.05 28.38 2.95
CA LEU A 6 -0.36 26.96 3.08
C LEU A 6 0.73 26.19 2.33
N ARG A 7 1.79 25.76 3.04
CA ARG A 7 2.78 24.81 2.51
C ARG A 7 2.03 23.63 1.89
N LEU A 8 1.98 23.58 0.56
CA LEU A 8 1.46 22.44 -0.17
C LEU A 8 2.44 21.28 0.05
N ARG A 9 2.02 20.23 0.76
CA ARG A 9 2.76 18.96 0.73
C ARG A 9 2.50 18.32 -0.63
N THR A 10 3.54 18.27 -1.47
CA THR A 10 3.52 17.51 -2.72
C THR A 10 3.99 16.09 -2.45
N ASN A 11 3.10 15.12 -2.65
CA ASN A 11 3.48 13.70 -2.61
C ASN A 11 4.02 13.32 -3.99
N LEU A 12 5.23 12.76 -4.04
CA LEU A 12 5.90 12.32 -5.25
C LEU A 12 6.27 10.84 -5.09
N ILE A 13 6.12 10.07 -6.16
CA ILE A 13 6.64 8.71 -6.25
C ILE A 13 7.82 8.75 -7.21
N LEU A 14 9.00 8.42 -6.70
CA LEU A 14 10.23 8.34 -7.48
C LEU A 14 10.58 6.87 -7.69
N ALA A 15 10.80 6.48 -8.94
CA ALA A 15 11.34 5.18 -9.29
C ALA A 15 12.76 5.34 -9.82
N PHE A 16 13.65 4.43 -9.44
CA PHE A 16 14.99 4.33 -9.98
C PHE A 16 15.05 3.10 -10.90
N ASP A 17 15.38 3.31 -12.17
CA ASP A 17 15.50 2.25 -13.15
C ASP A 17 16.93 1.72 -13.17
N LEU A 18 17.13 0.46 -12.75
CA LEU A 18 18.46 -0.14 -12.67
C LEU A 18 19.08 -0.44 -14.04
N ALA A 19 18.28 -0.55 -15.12
CA ALA A 19 18.80 -0.88 -16.44
C ALA A 19 19.45 0.33 -17.12
N VAL A 20 18.89 1.52 -16.89
CA VAL A 20 19.39 2.78 -17.47
C VAL A 20 20.03 3.70 -16.43
N GLU A 21 19.98 3.34 -15.14
CA GLU A 21 20.50 4.11 -14.00
C GLU A 21 19.90 5.52 -13.87
N GLU A 22 18.63 5.68 -14.25
CA GLU A 22 17.93 6.97 -14.23
C GLU A 22 16.74 6.99 -13.27
N TYR A 23 16.47 8.18 -12.72
CA TYR A 23 15.27 8.42 -11.95
C TYR A 23 14.11 8.83 -12.84
N ARG A 24 12.92 8.29 -12.56
CA ARG A 24 11.67 8.72 -13.20
C ARG A 24 10.58 8.94 -12.16
N LEU A 25 9.70 9.88 -12.48
CA LEU A 25 8.51 10.11 -11.68
C LEU A 25 7.43 9.10 -12.08
N VAL A 26 6.85 8.44 -11.08
CA VAL A 26 5.64 7.64 -11.25
C VAL A 26 4.46 8.53 -10.86
N PRO A 27 3.44 8.66 -11.72
CA PRO A 27 2.31 9.52 -11.40
C PRO A 27 1.58 8.96 -10.17
N PRO A 28 1.43 9.74 -9.09
CA PRO A 28 0.64 9.31 -7.95
C PRO A 28 -0.84 9.27 -8.35
N PRO A 29 -1.65 8.52 -7.61
CA PRO A 29 -3.06 8.53 -7.85
C PRO A 29 -3.72 9.84 -7.39
N ASP A 30 -4.84 10.21 -8.00
CA ASP A 30 -5.56 11.45 -7.70
C ASP A 30 -6.33 11.37 -6.37
N PHE A 31 -5.64 11.38 -5.23
CA PHE A 31 -6.24 11.56 -3.90
C PHE A 31 -5.78 12.85 -3.26
N TYR A 32 -6.60 13.87 -3.38
CA TYR A 32 -6.37 15.15 -2.74
C TYR A 32 -6.91 15.14 -1.31
N ASP A 33 -6.03 14.86 -0.36
CA ASP A 33 -6.17 15.35 1.01
C ASP A 33 -4.80 15.78 1.54
N LYS A 34 -4.65 17.09 1.75
CA LYS A 34 -3.42 17.74 2.21
C LYS A 34 -2.96 17.24 3.59
N ASN A 35 -3.84 16.57 4.33
CA ASN A 35 -3.57 16.06 5.67
C ASN A 35 -3.24 14.55 5.68
N SER A 36 -3.12 13.92 4.52
CA SER A 36 -2.74 12.51 4.42
C SER A 36 -1.24 12.33 4.24
N SER A 37 -0.68 11.30 4.87
CA SER A 37 0.69 10.84 4.58
C SER A 37 0.63 9.63 3.65
N MET A 38 1.64 9.53 2.78
CA MET A 38 1.74 8.52 1.74
C MET A 38 3.00 7.69 1.98
N ASP A 39 2.86 6.37 1.95
CA ASP A 39 3.97 5.43 1.91
C ASP A 39 3.82 4.48 0.71
N VAL A 40 4.93 3.94 0.21
CA VAL A 40 4.96 2.99 -0.90
C VAL A 40 5.14 1.59 -0.32
N GLY A 41 4.42 0.62 -0.86
CA GLY A 41 4.54 -0.77 -0.42
C GLY A 41 4.30 -1.76 -1.55
N VAL A 42 4.43 -3.04 -1.22
CA VAL A 42 4.09 -4.15 -2.12
C VAL A 42 3.05 -5.03 -1.44
N LEU A 43 1.95 -5.34 -2.14
CA LEU A 43 0.93 -6.26 -1.64
C LEU A 43 0.44 -7.13 -2.79
N GLY A 44 0.46 -8.45 -2.60
CA GLY A 44 0.07 -9.40 -3.65
C GLY A 44 0.93 -9.32 -4.91
N GLY A 45 2.18 -8.84 -4.80
CA GLY A 45 3.10 -8.65 -5.92
C GLY A 45 2.90 -7.34 -6.70
N CYS A 46 1.96 -6.49 -6.31
CA CYS A 46 1.74 -5.20 -6.96
C CYS A 46 2.35 -4.04 -6.19
N LEU A 47 2.77 -3.00 -6.91
CA LEU A 47 3.05 -1.69 -6.34
C LEU A 47 1.79 -1.11 -5.70
N THR A 48 1.91 -0.72 -4.43
CA THR A 48 0.81 -0.13 -3.67
C THR A 48 1.19 1.20 -3.05
N ILE A 49 0.15 2.02 -2.85
CA ILE A 49 0.23 3.25 -2.09
C ILE A 49 -0.61 3.11 -0.82
N LEU A 50 0.03 3.37 0.31
CA LEU A 50 -0.52 3.36 1.65
C LEU A 50 -0.84 4.80 2.04
N CYS A 51 -2.12 5.16 2.00
CA CYS A 51 -2.58 6.50 2.30
C CYS A 51 -3.17 6.56 3.71
N HIS A 52 -2.40 7.10 4.67
CA HIS A 52 -2.83 7.24 6.06
C HIS A 52 -3.67 8.51 6.24
N ARG A 53 -4.93 8.32 6.61
CA ARG A 53 -5.93 9.38 6.84
C ARG A 53 -6.17 9.55 8.33
N TYR A 54 -5.75 10.70 8.87
CA TYR A 54 -6.04 11.15 10.23
C TYR A 54 -5.84 10.09 11.34
N ARG A 55 -4.81 9.23 11.20
CA ARG A 55 -4.41 8.16 12.14
C ARG A 55 -5.44 7.07 12.48
N HIS A 56 -6.61 7.07 11.85
CA HIS A 56 -7.68 6.09 12.13
C HIS A 56 -8.08 5.28 10.89
N ARG A 57 -7.50 5.60 9.73
CA ARG A 57 -7.80 4.91 8.48
C ARG A 57 -6.57 4.84 7.59
N LEU A 58 -6.38 3.68 6.97
CA LEU A 58 -5.41 3.44 5.92
C LEU A 58 -6.16 3.03 4.66
N ASP A 59 -6.05 3.83 3.60
CA ASP A 59 -6.53 3.47 2.28
C ASP A 59 -5.38 2.81 1.50
N VAL A 60 -5.63 1.61 0.97
CA VAL A 60 -4.65 0.86 0.18
C VAL A 60 -5.02 0.94 -1.29
N TRP A 61 -4.13 1.51 -2.08
CA TRP A 61 -4.27 1.67 -3.53
C TRP A 61 -3.26 0.79 -4.24
N VAL A 62 -3.64 0.27 -5.40
CA VAL A 62 -2.77 -0.55 -6.25
C VAL A 62 -2.70 0.03 -7.65
N MET A 63 -1.51 -0.03 -8.25
CA MET A 63 -1.32 0.28 -9.67
C MET A 63 -1.49 -1.02 -10.45
N LYS A 64 -2.60 -1.16 -11.19
CA LYS A 64 -2.86 -2.37 -11.98
C LYS A 64 -1.94 -2.48 -13.19
N GLU A 65 -1.59 -1.35 -13.79
CA GLU A 65 -0.69 -1.27 -14.94
C GLU A 65 0.43 -0.29 -14.61
N TYR A 66 1.65 -0.82 -14.55
CA TYR A 66 2.79 -0.05 -14.07
C TYR A 66 3.06 1.18 -14.95
N GLY A 67 3.21 2.35 -14.32
CA GLY A 67 3.45 3.63 -15.00
C GLY A 67 2.20 4.31 -15.55
N VAL A 68 1.04 3.64 -15.58
CA VAL A 68 -0.22 4.20 -16.08
C VAL A 68 -1.00 4.83 -14.93
N LYS A 69 -1.12 6.16 -14.92
CA LYS A 69 -1.81 6.93 -13.86
C LYS A 69 -3.24 6.43 -13.61
N ASP A 70 -4.00 6.23 -14.68
CA ASP A 70 -5.42 5.88 -14.57
C ASP A 70 -5.66 4.42 -14.14
N SER A 71 -4.60 3.63 -14.02
CA SER A 71 -4.67 2.25 -13.53
C SER A 71 -4.69 2.13 -12.01
N TRP A 72 -4.47 3.25 -11.30
CA TRP A 72 -4.57 3.27 -9.85
C TRP A 72 -6.00 3.00 -9.39
N MET A 73 -6.15 2.00 -8.53
CA MET A 73 -7.44 1.58 -8.01
C MET A 73 -7.37 1.34 -6.51
N LYS A 74 -8.41 1.76 -5.79
CA LYS A 74 -8.53 1.48 -4.37
C LYS A 74 -8.87 0.02 -4.20
N LEU A 75 -8.07 -0.72 -3.45
CA LEU A 75 -8.40 -2.10 -3.12
C LEU A 75 -9.33 -2.17 -1.92
N PHE A 76 -8.94 -1.54 -0.82
CA PHE A 76 -9.73 -1.54 0.41
C PHE A 76 -9.26 -0.44 1.36
N SER A 77 -10.03 -0.26 2.43
CA SER A 77 -9.69 0.58 3.57
C SER A 77 -9.53 -0.29 4.82
N ILE A 78 -8.48 -0.04 5.60
CA ILE A 78 -8.35 -0.56 6.96
C ILE A 78 -8.68 0.59 7.91
N THR A 79 -9.75 0.44 8.68
CA THR A 79 -10.15 1.42 9.69
C THR A 79 -9.78 0.91 11.08
N GLN A 80 -9.42 1.84 11.97
CA GLN A 80 -9.21 1.56 13.38
C GLN A 80 -10.51 0.99 13.97
N PRO A 81 -10.51 -0.27 14.43
CA PRO A 81 -11.62 -0.80 15.19
C PRO A 81 -11.69 -0.12 16.56
N GLU A 82 -12.89 0.04 17.11
CA GLU A 82 -13.12 0.64 18.44
C GLU A 82 -12.32 -0.05 19.57
N THR A 83 -12.03 -1.34 19.40
CA THR A 83 -11.28 -2.16 20.36
C THR A 83 -9.77 -1.91 20.35
N ILE A 84 -9.27 -1.11 19.40
CA ILE A 84 -7.84 -0.80 19.24
C ILE A 84 -7.55 0.61 19.73
N ARG A 85 -6.61 0.75 20.67
CA ARG A 85 -6.22 2.04 21.28
C ARG A 85 -5.37 2.95 20.39
N SER A 86 -4.47 2.41 19.58
CA SER A 86 -3.59 3.17 18.68
C SER A 86 -3.56 2.50 17.30
N PHE A 87 -3.48 3.30 16.25
CA PHE A 87 -3.48 2.87 14.85
C PHE A 87 -2.52 3.76 14.04
N ASP A 88 -1.44 4.19 14.70
CA ASP A 88 -0.53 5.22 14.19
C ASP A 88 0.34 4.67 13.05
N TYR A 89 0.80 3.42 13.17
CA TYR A 89 1.57 2.75 12.14
C TYR A 89 0.91 1.44 11.76
N VAL A 90 0.47 1.36 10.52
CA VAL A 90 -0.29 0.22 9.99
C VAL A 90 0.24 -0.10 8.62
N ARG A 91 0.72 -1.32 8.42
CA ARG A 91 1.28 -1.77 7.15
C ARG A 91 0.69 -3.12 6.76
N PRO A 92 -0.05 -3.23 5.64
CA PRO A 92 -0.50 -4.52 5.15
C PRO A 92 0.71 -5.33 4.66
N VAL A 93 0.72 -6.62 4.98
CA VAL A 93 1.84 -7.54 4.72
C VAL A 93 1.47 -8.57 3.66
N ALA A 94 0.32 -9.21 3.81
CA ALA A 94 -0.10 -10.30 2.94
C ALA A 94 -1.61 -10.50 2.98
N TYR A 95 -2.16 -11.12 1.95
CA TYR A 95 -3.51 -11.68 2.01
C TYR A 95 -3.50 -13.06 2.68
N SER A 96 -4.59 -13.37 3.36
CA SER A 96 -4.95 -14.76 3.66
C SER A 96 -5.16 -15.54 2.36
N LYS A 97 -5.08 -16.88 2.42
CA LYS A 97 -5.29 -17.75 1.25
C LYS A 97 -6.65 -17.53 0.59
N SER A 98 -7.68 -17.15 1.34
CA SER A 98 -9.03 -16.87 0.81
C SER A 98 -9.19 -15.45 0.26
N GLY A 99 -8.23 -14.55 0.50
CA GLY A 99 -8.34 -13.13 0.17
C GLY A 99 -9.28 -12.32 1.05
N GLY A 100 -10.00 -12.94 2.00
CA GLY A 100 -10.97 -12.27 2.87
C GLY A 100 -10.37 -11.53 4.07
N GLU A 101 -9.16 -11.92 4.47
CA GLU A 101 -8.38 -11.26 5.53
C GLU A 101 -7.04 -10.74 4.98
N VAL A 102 -6.55 -9.66 5.58
CA VAL A 102 -5.21 -9.10 5.35
C VAL A 102 -4.40 -9.19 6.64
N LEU A 103 -3.16 -9.65 6.52
CA LEU A 103 -2.19 -9.63 7.60
C LEU A 103 -1.60 -8.22 7.70
N VAL A 104 -1.58 -7.66 8.90
CA VAL A 104 -1.26 -6.26 9.12
C VAL A 104 -0.24 -6.14 10.25
N GLY A 105 0.88 -5.50 9.96
CA GLY A 105 1.80 -4.98 10.96
C GLY A 105 1.23 -3.73 11.62
N LYS A 106 1.34 -3.64 12.94
CA LYS A 106 0.74 -2.59 13.74
C LYS A 106 1.69 -2.09 14.82
N ASP A 107 1.89 -0.77 14.84
CA ASP A 107 2.68 0.01 15.81
C ASP A 107 4.06 -0.59 16.10
N LEU A 108 4.68 -1.23 15.09
CA LEU A 108 5.98 -1.91 15.18
C LEU A 108 6.06 -2.98 16.29
N LYS A 109 4.93 -3.53 16.73
CA LYS A 109 4.87 -4.42 17.91
C LYS A 109 3.97 -5.61 17.72
N LYS A 110 2.96 -5.49 16.85
CA LYS A 110 1.90 -6.49 16.74
C LYS A 110 1.67 -6.86 15.29
N LEU A 111 1.33 -8.12 15.10
CA LEU A 111 0.81 -8.64 13.86
C LEU A 111 -0.66 -9.02 14.09
N VAL A 112 -1.55 -8.61 13.19
CA VAL A 112 -2.98 -8.91 13.30
C VAL A 112 -3.54 -9.33 11.95
N TRP A 113 -4.50 -10.26 11.96
CA TRP A 113 -5.39 -10.48 10.83
C TRP A 113 -6.53 -9.46 10.90
N TYR A 114 -6.78 -8.77 9.79
CA TYR A 114 -7.90 -7.86 9.59
C TYR A 114 -8.88 -8.46 8.58
N ASP A 115 -10.11 -8.72 9.01
CA ASP A 115 -11.20 -9.17 8.15
C ASP A 115 -11.72 -7.99 7.32
N LEU A 116 -11.56 -8.06 6.00
CA LEU A 116 -11.93 -6.97 5.08
C LEU A 116 -13.44 -6.71 5.04
N ASN A 117 -14.27 -7.71 5.33
CA ASN A 117 -15.72 -7.61 5.29
C ASN A 117 -16.28 -7.18 6.64
N LYS A 118 -15.88 -7.87 7.71
CA LYS A 118 -16.38 -7.66 9.08
C LYS A 118 -15.71 -6.49 9.78
N LYS A 119 -14.58 -6.00 9.24
CA LYS A 119 -13.77 -4.92 9.85
C LYS A 119 -13.30 -5.27 11.26
N ARG A 120 -13.00 -6.56 11.50
CA ARG A 120 -12.55 -7.09 12.80
C ARG A 120 -11.08 -7.45 12.76
N VAL A 121 -10.45 -7.38 13.92
CA VAL A 121 -9.05 -7.75 14.11
C VAL A 121 -8.91 -9.01 14.97
N ARG A 122 -7.92 -9.83 14.63
CA ARG A 122 -7.50 -10.99 15.40
C ARG A 122 -5.98 -10.95 15.56
N ASN A 123 -5.50 -11.01 16.80
CA ASN A 123 -4.06 -10.99 17.06
C ASN A 123 -3.38 -12.25 16.54
N VAL A 124 -2.21 -12.08 15.94
CA VAL A 124 -1.29 -13.15 15.57
C VAL A 124 -0.13 -13.13 16.56
N ARG A 125 0.17 -14.27 17.15
CA ARG A 125 1.33 -14.44 18.04
C ARG A 125 2.39 -15.24 17.30
N ILE A 126 3.59 -14.70 17.24
CA ILE A 126 4.78 -15.42 16.79
C ILE A 126 5.58 -15.70 18.06
N LEU A 127 5.77 -16.99 18.37
CA LEU A 127 6.49 -17.39 19.56
C LEU A 127 7.96 -16.95 19.43
N GLY A 128 8.50 -16.30 20.46
CA GLY A 128 9.88 -15.80 20.46
C GLY A 128 10.11 -14.54 19.61
N ALA A 129 9.06 -13.91 19.08
CA ALA A 129 9.21 -12.60 18.43
C ALA A 129 9.63 -11.53 19.45
N PRO A 130 10.47 -10.56 19.05
CA PRO A 130 10.81 -9.41 19.88
C PRO A 130 9.57 -8.59 20.26
N ASP A 131 9.67 -7.83 21.36
CA ASP A 131 8.61 -6.90 21.77
C ASP A 131 8.35 -5.78 20.75
N MET A 132 9.37 -5.43 19.96
CA MET A 132 9.30 -4.43 18.89
C MET A 132 10.06 -4.94 17.67
N PHE A 133 9.44 -4.87 16.50
CA PHE A 133 10.01 -5.29 15.23
C PHE A 133 9.44 -4.45 14.09
N ASP A 134 10.28 -4.23 13.07
CA ASP A 134 9.82 -3.67 11.80
C ASP A 134 9.42 -4.79 10.84
N LEU A 135 8.54 -4.48 9.89
CA LEU A 135 8.08 -5.42 8.87
C LEU A 135 8.45 -4.89 7.49
N ASP A 136 9.46 -5.54 6.92
CA ASP A 136 9.84 -5.38 5.54
C ASP A 136 9.36 -6.56 4.70
N ILE A 137 8.79 -6.24 3.55
CA ILE A 137 8.33 -7.22 2.58
C ILE A 137 9.42 -7.34 1.52
N CYS A 138 10.24 -8.37 1.64
CA CYS A 138 11.23 -8.70 0.63
C CYS A 138 10.55 -9.49 -0.49
N TRP A 139 10.32 -8.87 -1.64
CA TRP A 139 10.00 -9.61 -2.86
C TRP A 139 11.31 -9.99 -3.54
N GLY A 140 11.59 -11.29 -3.63
CA GLY A 140 12.78 -11.77 -4.34
C GLY A 140 12.75 -11.30 -5.79
N SER A 141 13.75 -10.54 -6.22
CA SER A 141 14.00 -10.29 -7.64
C SER A 141 14.61 -11.56 -8.23
N LEU A 142 13.96 -12.15 -9.24
CA LEU A 142 14.52 -13.28 -10.01
C LEU A 142 15.64 -12.84 -10.96
N VAL A 143 15.95 -11.55 -11.01
CA VAL A 143 17.06 -11.04 -11.81
C VAL A 143 18.32 -11.12 -10.97
N SER A 144 19.17 -12.11 -11.26
CA SER A 144 20.55 -12.11 -10.80
C SER A 144 21.22 -10.84 -11.32
N LEU A 145 21.72 -9.99 -10.44
CA LEU A 145 22.55 -8.85 -10.81
C LEU A 145 23.89 -9.41 -11.31
N GLY A 146 23.95 -9.78 -12.59
CA GLY A 146 25.19 -10.05 -13.33
C GLY A 146 25.82 -11.43 -13.10
N GLY A 147 25.37 -12.40 -13.87
CA GLY A 147 26.19 -13.52 -14.36
C GLY A 147 25.63 -13.89 -15.73
N ASN A 148 26.31 -13.49 -16.80
CA ASN A 148 25.88 -13.60 -18.20
C ASN A 148 24.99 -14.81 -18.51
N GLY A 149 23.74 -14.57 -18.90
CA GLY A 149 22.84 -15.60 -19.41
C GLY A 149 21.55 -14.99 -19.91
N GLU A 150 21.36 -15.01 -21.23
CA GLU A 150 20.12 -14.65 -21.91
C GLU A 150 18.93 -15.44 -21.32
N GLY A 151 17.97 -14.73 -20.71
CA GLY A 151 16.80 -15.33 -20.09
C GLY A 151 15.54 -14.54 -20.41
N ASN A 152 14.79 -15.02 -21.40
CA ASN A 152 13.48 -14.51 -21.79
C ASN A 152 12.45 -14.78 -20.67
N ASN A 153 12.11 -13.77 -19.88
CA ASN A 153 11.20 -13.90 -18.75
C ASN A 153 9.85 -13.21 -19.01
N ASN A 154 9.05 -13.78 -19.91
CA ASN A 154 7.61 -13.47 -19.99
C ASN A 154 6.84 -14.27 -18.92
N ALA A 155 7.15 -14.04 -17.64
CA ALA A 155 6.33 -14.55 -16.54
C ALA A 155 5.21 -13.53 -16.28
N LYS A 156 4.02 -13.82 -16.82
CA LYS A 156 2.80 -13.06 -16.52
C LYS A 156 2.44 -13.32 -15.06
N LEU A 157 2.80 -12.39 -14.16
CA LEU A 157 2.40 -12.46 -12.75
C LEU A 157 0.87 -12.40 -12.69
N GLN A 158 0.23 -13.51 -12.35
CA GLN A 158 -1.19 -13.49 -12.00
C GLN A 158 -1.34 -12.73 -10.69
N LEU A 159 -2.02 -11.60 -10.75
CA LEU A 159 -2.27 -10.77 -9.57
C LEU A 159 -3.29 -11.47 -8.67
N ASN A 160 -2.88 -11.89 -7.48
CA ASN A 160 -3.78 -12.39 -6.45
C ASN A 160 -4.48 -11.22 -5.76
N LEU A 161 -5.25 -10.44 -6.53
CA LEU A 161 -6.08 -9.38 -5.99
C LEU A 161 -7.27 -10.02 -5.27
N PRO A 162 -7.67 -9.49 -4.10
CA PRO A 162 -8.86 -9.96 -3.43
C PRO A 162 -10.08 -9.61 -4.30
N ASN A 163 -11.07 -10.50 -4.35
CA ASN A 163 -12.38 -10.25 -4.96
C ASN A 163 -13.20 -9.29 -4.08
N VAL A 164 -12.69 -8.06 -3.91
CA VAL A 164 -13.39 -6.98 -3.20
C VAL A 164 -13.83 -5.97 -4.24
N SER A 165 -15.13 -5.69 -4.26
CA SER A 165 -15.72 -4.65 -5.10
C SER A 165 -15.01 -3.31 -4.82
N PRO A 166 -14.49 -2.60 -5.84
CA PRO A 166 -13.91 -1.29 -5.63
C PRO A 166 -14.92 -0.36 -4.91
N GLU A 167 -14.50 0.31 -3.84
CA GLU A 167 -15.31 1.39 -3.26
C GLU A 167 -15.45 2.49 -4.31
N ARG A 168 -16.69 2.80 -4.74
CA ARG A 168 -16.96 3.93 -5.65
C ARG A 168 -16.48 5.22 -5.00
N ASN A 169 -15.59 5.92 -5.68
CA ASN A 169 -15.13 7.24 -5.27
C ASN A 169 -16.24 8.26 -5.56
N ASN A 170 -17.03 8.64 -4.54
CA ASN A 170 -18.12 9.62 -4.68
C ASN A 170 -17.63 11.08 -4.79
N ASN A 171 -16.35 11.32 -5.05
CA ASN A 171 -15.76 12.66 -5.09
C ASN A 171 -15.67 13.26 -6.50
N ALA A 172 -16.24 12.63 -7.52
CA ALA A 172 -16.47 13.28 -8.81
C ALA A 172 -17.68 14.22 -8.72
N LYS A 173 -17.52 15.36 -8.04
CA LYS A 173 -18.42 16.50 -8.27
C LYS A 173 -18.05 17.12 -9.62
N ILE A 174 -18.96 16.90 -10.56
CA ILE A 174 -19.12 17.58 -11.84
C ILE A 174 -18.82 19.07 -11.68
N LYS A 175 -17.89 19.59 -12.48
CA LYS A 175 -17.86 21.01 -12.83
C LYS A 175 -18.54 21.13 -14.19
N GLU A 176 -19.71 21.75 -14.19
CA GLU A 176 -20.16 22.55 -15.34
C GLU A 176 -19.31 23.81 -15.45
#